data_AF-A0AAP0GQJ8-F1
#
_entry.id   AF-A0AAP0GQJ8-F1
#
_cell.length_a   1.000
_cell.length_b   1.000
_cell.length_c   1.000
_cell.angle_alpha   90.00
_cell.angle_beta   90.00
_cell.angle_gamma   90.00
#
_symmetry.space_group_name_H-M   'P 1'
#
loop_
_entity.id
_entity.type
_entity.pdbx_description
1 polymer ?
#
loop_
_entity_poly.entity_id
_entity_poly.type
_entity_poly.pdbx_seq_one_letter_code
_entity_poly.pdbx_strand_id
1 'polypeptide(L)'
;MKYNEISHFSHPQHRLKPSYTEVPFKCDGCKEVGIGSNYKCTTCNYDLHVHCALPSPSIAHPFYTKCSFQFLTRPPGSIARYCNACEKVVSGFVYHCKLCGFDLHPCCAKLPTMLDDGEVELYLYRKVGSACHRCGRKGRSWSYR
;
A
#
# COMPACT_ATOMS: atom_id res chain seq x y z
N MET A 1 -17.39 -8.22 -6.56
CA MET A 1 -16.70 -9.48 -6.21
C MET A 1 -17.01 -9.80 -4.75
N LYS A 2 -17.49 -11.00 -4.42
CA LYS A 2 -17.73 -11.39 -3.01
C LYS A 2 -16.38 -11.72 -2.36
N TYR A 3 -15.97 -10.93 -1.36
CA TYR A 3 -14.79 -11.27 -0.56
C TYR A 3 -15.15 -12.43 0.37
N ASN A 4 -14.35 -13.50 0.35
CA ASN A 4 -14.53 -14.68 1.21
C ASN A 4 -13.40 -14.77 2.25
N GLU A 5 -13.58 -15.61 3.27
CA GLU A 5 -12.54 -15.91 4.24
C GLU A 5 -11.33 -16.60 3.62
N ILE A 6 -10.13 -16.18 3.99
CA ILE A 6 -8.87 -16.68 3.41
C ILE A 6 -7.97 -17.32 4.46
N SER A 7 -7.17 -18.29 4.04
CA SER A 7 -5.94 -18.67 4.76
C SER A 7 -4.81 -17.81 4.24
N HIS A 8 -4.06 -17.16 5.12
CA HIS A 8 -3.03 -16.20 4.74
C HIS A 8 -1.64 -16.67 5.17
N PHE A 9 -0.66 -16.60 4.28
CA PHE A 9 0.68 -17.17 4.49
C PHE A 9 1.45 -16.55 5.68
N SER A 10 1.16 -15.31 6.07
CA SER A 10 1.82 -14.68 7.23
C SER A 10 1.04 -14.84 8.53
N HIS A 11 -0.15 -15.45 8.48
CA HIS A 11 -0.92 -15.82 9.64
C HIS A 11 -1.66 -17.16 9.40
N PRO A 12 -0.91 -18.27 9.23
CA PRO A 12 -1.49 -19.55 8.81
C PRO A 12 -2.34 -20.24 9.90
N GLN A 13 -2.25 -19.79 11.15
CA GLN A 13 -2.94 -20.41 12.29
C GLN A 13 -4.45 -20.17 12.26
N HIS A 14 -4.89 -19.04 11.71
CA HIS A 14 -6.30 -18.66 11.66
C HIS A 14 -6.68 -18.10 10.28
N ARG A 15 -7.95 -18.25 9.95
CA ARG A 15 -8.51 -17.62 8.74
C ARG A 15 -8.77 -16.14 8.98
N LEU A 16 -8.55 -15.34 7.94
CA LEU A 16 -8.90 -13.92 7.93
C LEU A 16 -10.25 -13.74 7.25
N LYS A 17 -11.12 -12.94 7.86
CA LYS A 17 -12.43 -12.58 7.31
C LYS A 17 -12.38 -11.18 6.71
N PRO A 18 -13.08 -10.92 5.60
CA PRO A 18 -13.27 -9.55 5.14
C PRO A 18 -14.04 -8.76 6.19
N SER A 19 -13.62 -7.52 6.42
CA SER A 19 -14.26 -6.60 7.35
C SER A 19 -14.14 -5.17 6.83
N TYR A 20 -14.79 -4.23 7.52
CA TYR A 20 -14.79 -2.82 7.23
C TYR A 20 -14.69 -2.05 8.53
N THR A 21 -13.86 -1.01 8.57
CA THR A 21 -13.69 -0.17 9.76
C THR A 21 -13.56 1.30 9.36
N GLU A 22 -14.29 2.18 10.04
CA GLU A 22 -14.11 3.64 9.95
C GLU A 22 -13.01 4.13 10.89
N VAL A 23 -12.56 3.27 11.82
CA VAL A 23 -11.44 3.57 12.71
C VAL A 23 -10.13 3.16 12.03
N PRO A 24 -9.09 4.01 12.05
CA PRO A 24 -7.77 3.64 11.53
C PRO A 24 -7.21 2.40 12.20
N PHE A 25 -6.65 1.49 11.40
CA PHE A 25 -5.96 0.30 11.87
C PHE A 25 -4.53 0.25 11.33
N LYS A 26 -3.66 -0.50 12.01
CA LYS A 26 -2.30 -0.77 11.54
C LYS A 26 -2.31 -2.11 10.81
N CYS A 27 -1.88 -2.11 9.55
CA CYS A 27 -1.74 -3.35 8.78
C CYS A 27 -0.53 -4.16 9.27
N ASP A 28 -0.73 -5.43 9.63
CA ASP A 28 0.32 -6.33 10.09
C ASP A 28 1.25 -6.80 8.98
N GLY A 29 0.82 -6.71 7.73
CA GLY A 29 1.62 -7.07 6.56
C GLY A 29 2.63 -5.99 6.21
N CYS A 30 2.17 -4.84 5.71
CA CYS A 30 3.04 -3.76 5.23
C CYS A 30 3.45 -2.75 6.30
N LYS A 31 2.85 -2.83 7.50
CA LYS A 31 3.08 -1.90 8.61
C LYS A 31 2.68 -0.46 8.31
N GLU A 32 1.77 -0.21 7.36
CA GLU A 32 1.15 1.10 7.16
C GLU A 32 -0.25 1.18 7.78
N VAL A 33 -0.71 2.40 8.03
CA VAL A 33 -2.08 2.65 8.51
C VAL A 33 -3.07 2.44 7.36
N GLY A 34 -4.25 1.89 7.68
CA GLY A 34 -5.37 1.75 6.77
C GLY A 34 -6.68 2.18 7.40
N ILE A 35 -7.69 2.38 6.56
CA ILE A 35 -9.08 2.63 6.93
C ILE A 35 -9.97 1.97 5.86
N GLY A 36 -11.20 1.62 6.22
CA GLY A 36 -12.18 1.00 5.35
C GLY A 36 -12.01 -0.50 5.26
N SER A 37 -12.18 -1.04 4.04
CA SER A 37 -12.16 -2.48 3.78
C SER A 37 -10.82 -3.11 4.14
N ASN A 38 -10.87 -4.18 4.92
CA ASN A 38 -9.69 -4.90 5.38
C ASN A 38 -9.96 -6.41 5.50
N TYR A 39 -8.94 -7.16 5.89
CA TYR A 39 -9.05 -8.55 6.31
C TYR A 39 -8.59 -8.67 7.76
N LYS A 40 -9.44 -9.25 8.61
CA LYS A 40 -9.20 -9.32 10.05
C LYS A 40 -9.34 -10.74 10.57
N CYS A 41 -8.47 -11.11 11.51
CA CYS A 41 -8.66 -12.29 12.34
C CYS A 41 -9.61 -11.95 13.50
N THR A 42 -10.62 -12.79 13.77
CA THR A 42 -11.51 -12.57 14.92
C THR A 42 -10.92 -13.10 16.24
N THR A 43 -9.88 -13.93 16.17
CA THR A 43 -9.23 -14.54 17.34
C THR A 43 -8.00 -13.75 17.79
N CYS A 44 -7.29 -13.15 16.85
CA CYS A 44 -6.07 -12.39 17.09
C CYS A 44 -6.26 -10.94 16.67
N ASN A 45 -5.51 -10.01 17.27
CA ASN A 45 -5.42 -8.63 16.79
C ASN A 45 -4.52 -8.57 15.55
N TYR A 46 -5.00 -9.15 14.44
CA TYR A 46 -4.27 -9.26 13.19
C TYR A 46 -5.11 -8.71 12.04
N ASP A 47 -4.67 -7.60 11.46
CA ASP A 47 -5.41 -6.85 10.45
C ASP A 47 -4.52 -6.62 9.22
N LEU A 48 -5.07 -6.86 8.03
CA LEU A 48 -4.38 -6.61 6.75
C LEU A 48 -5.21 -5.68 5.87
N HIS A 49 -4.55 -4.76 5.17
CA HIS A 49 -5.18 -4.15 4.00
C HIS A 49 -5.60 -5.24 3.01
N VAL A 50 -6.66 -5.00 2.23
CA VAL A 50 -7.10 -5.94 1.17
C VAL A 50 -5.94 -6.35 0.26
N HIS A 51 -5.08 -5.39 -0.13
CA HIS A 51 -3.93 -5.66 -0.99
C HIS A 51 -2.74 -6.36 -0.30
N CYS A 52 -2.70 -6.38 1.04
CA CYS A 52 -1.76 -7.20 1.80
C CYS A 52 -2.30 -8.60 2.06
N ALA A 53 -3.63 -8.74 2.14
CA ALA A 53 -4.32 -10.01 2.27
C ALA A 53 -4.31 -10.82 0.95
N LEU A 54 -4.46 -10.11 -0.18
CA LEU A 54 -4.50 -10.69 -1.53
C LEU A 54 -3.43 -10.05 -2.43
N PRO A 55 -2.13 -10.20 -2.12
CA PRO A 55 -1.07 -9.58 -2.93
C PRO A 55 -0.96 -10.30 -4.27
N SER A 56 -0.87 -9.52 -5.36
CA SER A 56 -0.42 -10.06 -6.64
C SER A 56 1.07 -10.39 -6.54
N PRO A 57 1.55 -11.54 -7.06
CA PRO A 57 2.98 -11.88 -7.01
C PRO A 57 3.89 -10.83 -7.66
N SER A 58 3.39 -10.18 -8.71
CA SER A 58 4.06 -9.05 -9.35
C SER A 58 3.07 -8.01 -9.84
N ILE A 59 3.54 -6.78 -10.00
CA ILE A 59 2.78 -5.66 -10.55
C ILE A 59 3.64 -4.79 -11.47
N ALA A 60 2.98 -4.10 -12.40
CA ALA A 60 3.50 -2.92 -13.09
C ALA A 60 2.78 -1.68 -12.55
N HIS A 61 3.45 -0.53 -12.55
CA HIS A 61 2.85 0.73 -12.09
C HIS A 61 3.03 1.83 -13.14
N PRO A 62 1.99 2.65 -13.45
CA PRO A 62 2.05 3.66 -14.51
C PRO A 62 3.22 4.65 -14.40
N PHE A 63 3.59 5.04 -13.17
CA PHE A 63 4.72 5.95 -12.94
C PHE A 63 6.11 5.33 -13.11
N TYR A 64 6.18 4.01 -13.27
CA TYR A 64 7.40 3.23 -13.40
C TYR A 64 7.27 2.24 -14.57
N THR A 65 7.08 2.78 -15.78
CA THR A 65 6.83 2.00 -17.00
C THR A 65 7.93 0.98 -17.35
N LYS A 66 9.14 1.15 -16.83
CA LYS A 66 10.28 0.23 -17.02
C LYS A 66 10.47 -0.75 -15.85
N CYS A 67 9.58 -0.77 -14.87
CA CYS A 67 9.72 -1.57 -13.66
C CYS A 67 8.66 -2.66 -13.58
N SER A 68 9.12 -3.88 -13.29
CA SER A 68 8.29 -4.95 -12.74
C SER A 68 8.62 -5.07 -11.26
N PHE A 69 7.62 -4.91 -10.40
CA PHE A 69 7.79 -5.06 -8.97
C PHE A 69 7.34 -6.44 -8.54
N GLN A 70 8.17 -7.14 -7.79
CA GLN A 70 7.89 -8.45 -7.20
C GLN A 70 7.47 -8.26 -5.75
N PHE A 71 6.44 -9.00 -5.33
CA PHE A 71 6.01 -9.00 -3.94
C PHE A 71 7.02 -9.77 -3.08
N LEU A 72 7.44 -9.15 -1.97
CA LEU A 72 8.28 -9.76 -0.96
C LEU A 72 7.63 -9.55 0.41
N THR A 73 7.77 -10.54 1.30
CA THR A 73 7.27 -10.45 2.68
C THR A 73 8.11 -9.53 3.56
N ARG A 74 9.34 -9.22 3.13
CA ARG A 74 10.27 -8.30 3.78
C ARG A 74 11.10 -7.56 2.72
N PRO A 75 11.56 -6.33 3.01
CA PRO A 75 12.51 -5.62 2.15
C PRO A 75 13.81 -6.41 1.97
N PRO A 76 14.43 -6.36 0.78
CA PRO A 76 15.70 -7.03 0.53
C PRO A 76 16.88 -6.29 1.16
N GLY A 77 17.87 -7.05 1.65
CA GLY A 77 19.08 -6.51 2.27
C GLY A 77 18.88 -6.06 3.73
N SER A 78 19.92 -5.47 4.32
CA SER A 78 19.96 -5.03 5.73
C SER A 78 19.82 -3.52 5.91
N ILE A 79 19.85 -2.75 4.82
CA ILE A 79 19.78 -1.29 4.84
C ILE A 79 18.31 -0.86 4.84
N ALA A 80 17.98 0.19 5.60
CA ALA A 80 16.66 0.79 5.61
C ALA A 80 16.23 1.21 4.19
N ARG A 81 15.03 0.79 3.78
CA ARG A 81 14.43 1.10 2.48
C ARG A 81 13.19 1.96 2.68
N TYR A 82 12.90 2.80 1.68
CA TYR A 82 11.81 3.77 1.74
C TYR A 82 10.91 3.58 0.53
N CYS A 83 9.61 3.68 0.77
CA CYS A 83 8.62 3.59 -0.29
C CYS A 83 8.73 4.82 -1.20
N ASN A 84 8.94 4.60 -2.50
CA ASN A 84 9.08 5.69 -3.47
C ASN A 84 7.78 6.47 -3.72
N ALA A 85 6.64 5.99 -3.18
CA ALA A 85 5.36 6.67 -3.27
C ALA A 85 5.03 7.56 -2.08
N CYS A 86 5.39 7.16 -0.85
CA CYS A 86 5.02 7.89 0.37
C CYS A 86 6.22 8.33 1.23
N GLU A 87 7.44 7.93 0.85
CA GLU A 87 8.71 8.20 1.55
C GLU A 87 8.82 7.65 2.97
N LYS A 88 7.86 6.83 3.42
CA LYS A 88 7.96 6.14 4.69
C LYS A 88 8.81 4.88 4.58
N VAL A 89 9.34 4.44 5.71
CA VAL A 89 10.12 3.21 5.84
C VAL A 89 9.29 2.00 5.43
N VAL A 90 9.90 1.10 4.67
CA VAL A 90 9.34 -0.22 4.37
C VAL A 90 9.85 -1.20 5.43
N SER A 91 8.94 -1.68 6.28
CA SER A 91 9.28 -2.57 7.42
C SER A 91 8.56 -3.93 7.39
N GLY A 92 7.87 -4.23 6.30
CA GLY A 92 7.15 -5.49 6.11
C GLY A 92 6.95 -5.79 4.63
N PHE A 93 5.73 -6.16 4.26
CA PHE A 93 5.37 -6.47 2.88
C PHE A 93 5.69 -5.31 1.93
N VAL A 94 6.29 -5.65 0.80
CA VAL A 94 6.81 -4.69 -0.17
C VAL A 94 6.70 -5.22 -1.59
N TYR A 95 6.47 -4.32 -2.52
CA TYR A 95 6.71 -4.52 -3.93
C TYR A 95 8.09 -3.95 -4.28
N HIS A 96 9.02 -4.83 -4.66
CA HIS A 96 10.40 -4.47 -4.95
C HIS A 96 10.74 -4.68 -6.43
N CYS A 97 11.29 -3.67 -7.09
CA CYS A 97 11.84 -3.81 -8.43
C CYS A 97 13.35 -4.09 -8.36
N LYS A 98 13.76 -5.33 -8.68
CA LYS A 98 15.17 -5.74 -8.64
C LYS A 98 16.08 -4.91 -9.56
N LEU A 99 15.55 -4.46 -10.71
CA LEU A 99 16.33 -3.73 -11.72
C LEU A 99 16.63 -2.29 -11.29
N CYS A 100 15.65 -1.59 -10.72
CA CYS A 100 15.78 -0.17 -10.37
C CYS A 100 16.05 0.07 -8.88
N GLY A 101 15.85 -0.95 -8.05
CA GLY A 101 15.92 -0.83 -6.59
C GLY A 101 14.76 -0.03 -5.98
N PHE A 102 13.68 0.21 -6.72
CA PHE A 102 12.51 0.91 -6.20
C PHE A 102 11.63 -0.01 -5.34
N ASP A 103 11.01 0.58 -4.33
CA ASP A 103 10.16 -0.10 -3.37
C ASP A 103 8.83 0.63 -3.22
N LEU A 104 7.75 -0.13 -3.11
CA LEU A 104 6.41 0.37 -2.86
C LEU A 104 5.74 -0.46 -1.78
N HIS A 105 5.08 0.18 -0.80
CA HIS A 105 4.12 -0.54 0.03
C HIS A 105 2.98 -1.06 -0.85
N PRO A 106 2.41 -2.25 -0.56
CA PRO A 106 1.25 -2.77 -1.29
C PRO A 106 0.05 -1.80 -1.34
N CYS A 107 -0.20 -1.04 -0.27
CA CYS A 107 -1.25 -0.03 -0.24
C CYS A 107 -0.94 1.18 -1.15
N CYS A 108 0.32 1.63 -1.19
CA CYS A 108 0.74 2.72 -2.08
C CYS A 108 0.69 2.31 -3.55
N ALA A 109 1.10 1.09 -3.87
CA ALA A 109 1.14 0.58 -5.23
C ALA A 109 -0.26 0.36 -5.85
N LYS A 110 -1.31 0.38 -5.02
CA LYS A 110 -2.71 0.19 -5.41
C LYS A 110 -3.55 1.45 -5.24
N LEU A 111 -2.92 2.60 -4.98
CA LEU A 111 -3.60 3.88 -5.03
C LEU A 111 -4.24 4.07 -6.42
N PRO A 112 -5.53 4.43 -6.49
CA PRO A 112 -6.18 4.70 -7.76
C PRO A 112 -5.53 5.90 -8.48
N THR A 113 -5.59 5.90 -9.80
CA THR A 113 -5.06 7.02 -10.60
C THR A 113 -5.91 8.28 -10.47
N MET A 114 -7.19 8.12 -10.14
CA MET A 114 -8.14 9.20 -9.94
C MET A 114 -9.06 8.83 -8.77
N LEU A 115 -9.35 9.80 -7.91
CA LEU A 115 -10.38 9.76 -6.89
C LEU A 115 -11.49 10.72 -7.30
N ASP A 116 -12.74 10.29 -7.16
CA ASP A 116 -13.93 11.09 -7.44
C ASP A 116 -14.91 10.89 -6.30
N ASP A 117 -15.32 11.98 -5.68
CA ASP A 117 -16.34 12.02 -4.62
C ASP A 117 -17.69 12.59 -5.12
N GLY A 118 -17.83 12.84 -6.41
CA GLY A 118 -18.98 13.44 -7.07
C GLY A 118 -18.92 14.97 -7.18
N GLU A 119 -18.01 15.62 -6.47
CA GLU A 119 -17.80 17.08 -6.52
C GLU A 119 -16.42 17.43 -7.07
N VAL A 120 -15.40 16.63 -6.75
CA VAL A 120 -14.00 16.87 -7.11
C VAL A 120 -13.35 15.61 -7.64
N GLU A 121 -12.76 15.72 -8.83
CA GLU A 121 -11.82 14.72 -9.34
C GLU A 121 -10.39 15.09 -8.92
N LEU A 122 -9.72 14.17 -8.22
CA LEU A 122 -8.32 14.31 -7.85
C LEU A 122 -7.48 13.25 -8.55
N TYR A 123 -6.46 13.69 -9.27
CA TYR A 123 -5.59 12.80 -10.03
C TYR A 123 -4.29 12.54 -9.26
N LEU A 124 -3.85 11.29 -9.26
CA LEU A 124 -2.60 10.91 -8.64
C LEU A 124 -1.43 11.40 -9.49
N TYR A 125 -0.49 12.10 -8.87
CA TYR A 125 0.75 12.54 -9.51
C TYR A 125 1.95 11.98 -8.77
N ARG A 126 2.97 11.55 -9.53
CA ARG A 126 4.25 11.10 -8.98
C ARG A 126 4.97 12.20 -8.20
N LYS A 127 4.88 13.45 -8.68
CA LYS A 127 5.48 14.63 -8.05
C LYS A 127 4.69 15.84 -8.46
N VAL A 128 4.34 16.69 -7.50
CA VAL A 128 3.67 17.96 -7.75
C VAL A 128 4.69 19.09 -7.78
N GLY A 129 4.63 19.95 -8.81
CA GLY A 129 5.55 21.09 -8.96
C GLY A 129 5.28 22.23 -7.97
N SER A 130 4.01 22.41 -7.63
CA SER A 130 3.52 23.48 -6.77
C SER A 130 3.58 23.11 -5.29
N ALA A 131 3.89 24.09 -4.44
CA ALA A 131 3.80 23.93 -3.00
C ALA A 131 2.34 23.69 -2.57
N CYS A 132 2.16 23.00 -1.45
CA CYS A 132 0.85 22.92 -0.80
C CYS A 132 0.42 24.33 -0.37
N HIS A 133 -0.75 24.78 -0.80
CA HIS A 133 -1.27 26.12 -0.45
C HIS A 133 -1.45 26.29 1.06
N ARG A 134 -1.70 25.19 1.79
CA ARG A 134 -1.93 25.22 3.24
C ARG A 134 -0.64 25.25 4.07
N CYS A 135 0.38 24.49 3.69
CA CYS A 135 1.59 24.35 4.51
C CYS A 135 2.88 24.89 3.84
N GLY A 136 2.80 25.36 2.59
CA GLY A 136 3.94 25.90 1.84
C GLY A 136 4.99 24.89 1.41
N ARG A 137 4.88 23.61 1.81
CA ARG A 137 5.85 22.57 1.49
C ARG A 137 5.55 21.94 0.14
N LYS A 138 6.59 21.62 -0.64
CA LYS A 138 6.47 20.78 -1.84
C LYS A 138 6.41 19.31 -1.42
N GLY A 139 5.39 18.59 -1.90
CA GLY A 139 5.31 17.15 -1.72
C GLY A 139 6.52 16.49 -2.39
N ARG A 140 7.28 15.70 -1.62
CA ARG A 140 8.41 14.92 -2.14
C ARG A 140 7.94 13.54 -2.63
N SER A 141 6.78 13.12 -2.13
CA SER A 141 6.08 11.88 -2.42
C SER A 141 4.99 12.06 -3.48
N TRP A 142 4.29 10.97 -3.81
CA TRP A 142 3.09 11.03 -4.64
C TRP A 142 2.01 11.84 -3.92
N SER A 143 1.16 12.49 -4.70
CA SER A 143 0.09 13.33 -4.18
C SER A 143 -1.08 13.36 -5.14
N TYR A 144 -2.29 13.44 -4.60
CA TYR A 144 -3.49 13.73 -5.36
C TYR A 144 -3.61 15.25 -5.56
N ARG A 145 -4.02 15.67 -6.76
CA ARG A 145 -4.19 17.08 -7.11
C ARG A 145 -5.29 17.28 -8.13
#